data_AF-A0AAP8GV74-F1
#
_entry.id   AF-A0AAP8GV74-F1
#
_cell.length_a   1.000
_cell.length_b   1.000
_cell.length_c   1.000
_cell.angle_alpha   90.00
_cell.angle_beta   90.00
_cell.angle_gamma   90.00
#
_symmetry.space_group_name_H-M   'P 1'
#
loop_
_entity.id
_entity.type
_entity.pdbx_description
1 polymer ?
#
loop_
_entity_poly.entity_id
_entity_poly.type
_entity_poly.pdbx_seq_one_letter_code
_entity_poly.pdbx_strand_id
1 'polypeptide(L)'
;MRWYEEQFRLCQQKWFGTSSKKTPNNQLALELFNEAEKESDSETPEPAVETITYRRKKKRGHRNKSVQNLPIETFEYRLPDEEQVYSCCGGALHEMSVEVRKEVTIVPCGSIGNRT
;
A
#
# COMPACT_ATOMS: atom_id res chain seq x y z
N MET A 1 4.57 32.65 25.40
CA MET A 1 3.74 32.11 24.29
C MET A 1 4.35 32.40 22.91
N ARG A 2 4.64 33.66 22.54
CA ARG A 2 5.21 34.03 21.22
C ARG A 2 6.45 33.22 20.77
N TRP A 3 7.39 32.98 21.65
CA TRP A 3 8.63 32.26 21.31
C TRP A 3 8.35 30.83 20.82
N TYR A 4 7.40 30.13 21.43
CA TYR A 4 7.02 28.78 21.02
C TYR A 4 6.33 28.76 19.65
N GLU A 5 5.52 29.77 19.35
CA GLU A 5 4.87 29.93 18.04
C GLU A 5 5.90 30.17 16.93
N GLU A 6 6.95 30.95 17.20
CA GLU A 6 8.06 31.18 16.26
C GLU A 6 8.88 29.90 16.02
N GLN A 7 9.22 29.16 17.08
CA GLN A 7 9.92 27.87 16.94
C GLN A 7 9.08 26.86 16.15
N PHE A 8 7.77 26.82 16.38
CA PHE A 8 6.85 25.94 15.67
C PHE A 8 6.77 26.29 14.18
N ARG A 9 6.65 27.57 13.82
CA ARG A 9 6.66 28.04 12.42
C ARG A 9 7.98 27.72 11.71
N LEU A 10 9.12 27.95 12.37
CA LEU A 10 10.44 27.61 11.84
C LEU A 10 10.59 26.11 11.59
N CYS A 11 10.09 25.27 12.50
CA CYS A 11 10.11 23.82 12.35
C CYS A 11 9.26 23.39 11.15
N GLN A 12 8.04 23.91 11.01
CA GLN A 12 7.19 23.64 9.85
C GLN A 12 7.85 24.08 8.54
N GLN A 13 8.49 25.25 8.50
CA GLN A 13 9.17 25.72 7.29
C GLN A 13 10.39 24.87 6.93
N LYS A 14 11.10 24.29 7.91
CA LYS A 14 12.19 23.35 7.63
C LYS A 14 11.71 22.00 7.11
N TRP A 15 10.57 21.52 7.63
CA TRP A 15 10.03 20.19 7.31
C TRP A 15 9.21 20.19 6.02
N PHE A 16 8.43 21.25 5.81
CA PHE A 16 7.43 21.36 4.73
C PHE A 16 7.64 22.59 3.84
N GLY A 17 8.56 23.48 4.19
CA GLY A 17 8.98 24.54 3.26
C GLY A 17 9.62 23.91 2.04
N THR A 18 9.66 24.67 0.96
CA THR A 18 10.12 24.23 -0.35
C THR A 18 11.61 23.85 -0.29
N SER A 19 11.93 22.64 0.17
CA SER A 19 13.17 21.95 -0.16
C SER A 19 13.04 21.61 -1.64
N SER A 20 13.26 22.64 -2.45
CA SER A 20 13.23 22.55 -3.90
C SER A 20 14.09 21.36 -4.28
N LYS A 21 13.43 20.28 -4.71
CA LYS A 21 14.04 19.30 -5.60
C LYS A 21 14.41 20.10 -6.85
N LYS A 22 15.53 20.81 -6.80
CA LYS A 22 16.11 21.45 -7.97
C LYS A 22 16.59 20.31 -8.83
N THR A 23 15.78 19.95 -9.81
CA THR A 23 16.20 19.06 -10.88
C THR A 23 17.46 19.68 -11.48
N PRO A 24 18.63 19.02 -11.46
CA PRO A 24 19.81 19.56 -12.10
C PRO A 24 19.49 19.82 -13.58
N ASN A 25 19.94 20.96 -14.11
CA ASN A 25 19.60 21.44 -15.46
C ASN A 25 19.79 20.37 -16.56
N ASN A 26 20.68 19.42 -16.33
CA ASN A 26 21.03 18.36 -17.28
C ASN A 26 20.08 17.14 -17.24
N GLN A 27 19.16 17.04 -16.29
CA GLN A 27 18.26 15.88 -16.19
C GLN A 27 17.10 15.94 -17.20
N LEU A 28 16.74 17.14 -17.68
CA LEU A 28 15.76 17.35 -18.74
C LEU A 28 16.35 17.16 -20.15
N ALA A 29 17.68 17.03 -20.27
CA ALA A 29 18.37 16.86 -21.55
C ALA A 29 18.60 15.38 -21.93
N LEU A 30 18.16 14.44 -21.09
CA LEU A 30 18.23 13.01 -21.40
C LEU A 30 17.01 12.65 -22.25
N GLU A 31 17.18 12.47 -23.56
CA GLU A 31 16.20 11.93 -24.52
C GLU A 31 15.83 10.45 -24.24
N LEU A 32 15.87 10.01 -22.98
CA LEU A 32 15.66 8.62 -22.58
C LEU A 32 14.23 8.13 -22.90
N PHE A 33 13.29 9.05 -23.10
CA PHE A 33 11.89 8.76 -23.38
C PHE A 33 11.37 9.40 -24.68
N ASN A 34 12.25 9.95 -25.51
CA ASN A 34 11.84 10.71 -26.71
C ASN A 34 11.88 9.91 -28.02
N GLU A 35 12.00 8.59 -27.95
CA GLU A 35 12.09 7.71 -29.13
C GLU A 35 10.84 7.82 -30.02
N ALA A 36 9.65 7.90 -29.42
CA ALA A 36 8.39 7.96 -30.14
C ALA A 36 8.19 9.27 -30.94
N GLU A 37 8.60 10.42 -30.40
CA GLU A 37 8.51 11.70 -31.12
C GLU A 37 9.56 11.78 -32.22
N LYS A 38 10.76 11.24 -31.98
CA LYS A 38 11.86 11.22 -32.95
C LYS A 38 11.56 10.36 -34.17
N GLU A 39 10.89 9.22 -33.99
CA GLU A 39 10.50 8.31 -35.07
C GLU A 39 9.12 8.65 -35.65
N SER A 40 8.45 9.68 -35.15
CA SER A 40 7.13 10.08 -35.66
C SER A 40 7.23 10.73 -37.05
N ASP A 41 6.43 10.26 -37.98
CA ASP A 41 6.30 10.85 -39.31
C ASP A 41 5.17 11.89 -39.31
N SER A 42 5.53 13.17 -39.41
CA SER A 42 4.60 14.30 -39.40
C SER A 42 3.64 14.32 -40.60
N GLU A 43 3.92 13.57 -41.66
CA GLU A 43 3.03 13.47 -42.83
C GLU A 43 1.96 12.38 -42.66
N THR A 44 2.07 11.53 -41.64
CA THR A 44 1.07 10.49 -41.36
C THR A 44 -0.13 11.06 -40.61
N PRO A 45 -1.38 10.81 -41.07
CA PRO A 45 -2.56 11.27 -40.35
C PRO A 45 -2.71 10.50 -39.03
N GLU A 46 -2.98 11.22 -37.93
CA GLU A 46 -3.25 10.61 -36.64
C GLU A 46 -4.41 9.60 -36.73
N PRO A 47 -4.29 8.43 -36.10
CA PRO A 47 -5.37 7.44 -36.09
C PRO A 47 -6.59 8.00 -35.36
N ALA A 48 -7.79 7.72 -35.89
CA ALA A 48 -9.03 8.15 -35.27
C ALA A 48 -9.15 7.54 -33.85
N VAL A 49 -9.30 8.41 -32.85
CA VAL A 49 -9.47 7.99 -31.45
C VAL A 49 -10.86 7.39 -31.27
N GLU A 50 -10.94 6.06 -31.32
CA GLU A 50 -12.17 5.33 -31.03
C GLU A 50 -12.47 5.34 -29.52
N THR A 51 -13.52 6.05 -29.13
CA THR A 51 -13.95 6.08 -27.73
C THR A 51 -14.89 4.90 -27.45
N ILE A 52 -14.33 3.80 -26.92
CA ILE A 52 -15.12 2.62 -26.51
C ILE A 52 -15.92 2.96 -25.24
N THR A 53 -17.20 3.28 -25.39
CA THR A 53 -18.14 3.47 -24.27
C THR A 53 -18.90 2.18 -24.00
N TYR A 54 -18.45 1.38 -23.03
CA TYR A 54 -19.25 0.25 -22.52
C TYR A 54 -19.66 0.47 -21.07
N ARG A 55 -20.93 0.14 -20.75
CA ARG A 55 -21.46 0.15 -19.38
C ARG A 55 -21.39 -1.26 -18.80
N ARG A 56 -20.59 -1.45 -17.74
CA ARG A 56 -20.54 -2.69 -16.97
C ARG A 56 -21.10 -2.49 -15.57
N LYS A 57 -21.97 -3.39 -15.14
CA LYS A 57 -22.38 -3.49 -13.73
C LYS A 57 -21.17 -3.92 -12.89
N LYS A 58 -20.76 -3.10 -11.91
CA LYS A 58 -19.79 -3.50 -10.89
C LYS A 58 -20.36 -4.68 -10.11
N LYS A 59 -19.75 -5.87 -10.23
CA LYS A 59 -20.08 -7.01 -9.37
C LYS A 59 -19.61 -6.69 -7.95
N ARG A 60 -20.56 -6.54 -7.03
CA ARG A 60 -20.27 -6.30 -5.61
C ARG A 60 -19.95 -7.64 -4.93
N GLY A 61 -18.83 -7.72 -4.19
CA GLY A 61 -18.56 -8.82 -3.26
C GLY A 61 -18.06 -10.14 -3.86
N HIS A 62 -16.96 -10.13 -4.64
CA HIS A 62 -16.34 -11.37 -5.12
C HIS A 62 -15.55 -12.13 -4.04
N ARG A 63 -14.96 -11.41 -3.07
CA ARG A 63 -14.04 -11.97 -2.06
C ARG A 63 -14.64 -13.14 -1.28
N ASN A 64 -15.90 -13.03 -0.86
CA ASN A 64 -16.55 -14.09 -0.08
C ASN A 64 -16.76 -15.36 -0.92
N LYS A 65 -17.04 -15.25 -2.23
CA LYS A 65 -17.26 -16.41 -3.10
C LYS A 65 -15.96 -17.14 -3.43
N SER A 66 -14.85 -16.41 -3.55
CA SER A 66 -13.55 -17.01 -3.89
C SER A 66 -12.91 -17.80 -2.75
N VAL A 67 -13.29 -17.57 -1.49
CA VAL A 67 -12.65 -18.18 -0.31
C VAL A 67 -13.48 -19.29 0.37
N GLN A 68 -14.66 -19.65 -0.16
CA GLN A 68 -15.57 -20.59 0.53
C GLN A 68 -15.06 -22.04 0.57
N ASN A 69 -14.28 -22.43 -0.44
CA ASN A 69 -13.82 -23.81 -0.61
C ASN A 69 -12.33 -23.98 -0.29
N LEU A 70 -11.71 -23.00 0.39
CA LEU A 70 -10.32 -23.11 0.84
C LEU A 70 -10.27 -23.74 2.24
N PRO A 71 -9.25 -24.55 2.56
CA PRO A 71 -9.04 -25.03 3.92
C PRO A 71 -8.81 -23.83 4.86
N ILE A 72 -9.44 -23.87 6.02
CA ILE A 72 -9.38 -22.79 7.02
C ILE A 72 -8.57 -23.30 8.22
N GLU A 73 -7.45 -22.64 8.49
CA GLU A 73 -6.68 -22.81 9.72
C GLU A 73 -6.98 -21.62 10.65
N THR A 74 -7.31 -21.90 11.91
CA THR A 74 -7.63 -20.88 12.92
C THR A 74 -6.57 -20.89 14.01
N PHE A 75 -5.92 -19.74 14.23
CA PHE A 75 -4.92 -19.56 15.28
C PHE A 75 -5.44 -18.57 16.31
N GLU A 76 -5.40 -18.97 17.58
CA GLU A 76 -5.75 -18.12 18.71
C GLU A 76 -4.47 -17.66 19.42
N TYR A 77 -4.30 -16.34 19.51
CA TYR A 77 -3.17 -15.74 20.22
C TYR A 77 -3.64 -15.29 21.60
N ARG A 78 -3.31 -16.08 22.63
CA ARG A 78 -3.59 -15.79 24.03
C ARG A 78 -2.28 -15.64 24.79
N LEU A 79 -2.22 -14.67 25.69
CA LEU A 79 -1.13 -14.56 26.67
C LEU A 79 -1.18 -15.77 27.61
N PRO A 80 -0.05 -16.38 28.00
CA PRO A 80 -0.04 -17.40 29.03
C PRO A 80 -0.52 -16.83 30.36
N ASP A 81 -1.11 -17.67 31.23
CA ASP A 81 -1.74 -17.23 32.48
C ASP A 81 -0.78 -16.46 33.40
N GLU A 82 0.50 -16.82 33.38
CA GLU A 82 1.56 -16.15 34.14
C GLU A 82 1.79 -14.69 33.71
N GLU A 83 1.50 -14.36 32.45
CA GLU A 83 1.67 -13.02 31.87
C GLU A 83 0.35 -12.21 31.86
N GLN A 84 -0.77 -12.83 32.23
CA GLN A 84 -2.08 -12.17 32.36
C GLN A 84 -2.21 -11.40 33.69
N VAL A 85 -1.09 -10.90 34.22
CA VAL A 85 -1.02 -10.12 35.46
C VAL A 85 -0.43 -8.74 35.21
N TYR A 86 -1.09 -7.70 35.71
CA TYR A 86 -0.69 -6.32 35.48
C TYR A 86 0.57 -5.99 36.28
N SER A 87 1.64 -5.60 35.60
CA SER A 87 2.97 -5.40 36.18
C SER A 87 3.04 -4.35 37.30
N CYS A 88 2.10 -3.39 37.34
CA CYS A 88 2.10 -2.31 38.33
C CYS A 88 1.20 -2.56 39.54
N CYS A 89 0.21 -3.47 39.47
CA CYS A 89 -0.72 -3.69 40.60
C CYS A 89 -1.05 -5.16 40.89
N GLY A 90 -0.54 -6.11 40.10
CA GLY A 90 -0.76 -7.55 40.31
C GLY A 90 -2.19 -8.03 40.01
N GLY A 91 -3.06 -7.16 39.49
CA GLY A 91 -4.42 -7.52 39.09
C GLY A 91 -4.46 -8.32 37.79
N ALA A 92 -5.52 -9.10 37.58
CA ALA A 92 -5.74 -9.81 36.33
C ALA A 92 -5.93 -8.84 35.16
N LEU A 93 -5.32 -9.13 34.00
CA LEU A 93 -5.51 -8.35 32.78
C LEU A 93 -6.97 -8.48 32.29
N HIS A 94 -7.57 -7.34 31.94
CA HIS A 94 -8.90 -7.31 31.32
C HIS A 94 -8.78 -7.34 29.79
N GLU A 95 -9.53 -8.25 29.15
CA GLU A 95 -9.61 -8.33 27.69
C GLU A 95 -10.49 -7.18 27.15
N MET A 96 -9.88 -6.23 26.44
CA MET A 96 -10.59 -5.03 25.95
C MET A 96 -11.25 -5.23 24.58
N SER A 97 -10.54 -5.83 23.61
CA SER A 97 -11.01 -5.96 22.23
C SER A 97 -10.35 -7.13 21.51
N VAL A 98 -11.13 -7.86 20.70
CA VAL A 98 -10.65 -8.98 19.88
C VAL A 98 -10.47 -8.51 18.43
N GLU A 99 -9.25 -8.64 17.90
CA GLU A 99 -8.97 -8.43 16.48
C GLU A 99 -8.96 -9.76 15.71
N VAL A 100 -9.86 -9.90 14.74
CA VAL A 100 -9.92 -11.09 13.86
C VAL A 100 -9.45 -10.72 12.46
N ARG A 101 -8.39 -11.38 11.98
CA ARG A 101 -7.85 -11.18 10.62
C ARG A 101 -7.99 -12.47 9.80
N LYS A 102 -8.22 -12.31 8.49
CA LYS A 102 -8.34 -13.43 7.54
C LYS A 102 -7.28 -13.27 6.46
N GLU A 103 -6.33 -14.18 6.43
CA GLU A 103 -5.19 -14.18 5.52
C GLU A 103 -5.29 -15.36 4.54
N VAL A 104 -4.68 -15.21 3.36
CA VAL A 104 -4.66 -16.25 2.32
C VAL A 104 -3.21 -16.44 1.88
N THR A 105 -2.68 -17.64 2.09
CA THR A 105 -1.34 -18.01 1.61
C THR A 105 -1.43 -18.44 0.15
N ILE A 106 -0.71 -17.74 -0.72
CA ILE A 106 -0.62 -18.08 -2.14
C ILE A 106 0.64 -18.91 -2.36
N VAL A 107 0.47 -20.18 -2.72
CA VAL A 107 1.59 -21.05 -3.12
C VAL A 107 1.82 -20.83 -4.62
N PRO A 108 2.99 -20.32 -5.04
CA PRO A 108 3.30 -20.14 -6.46
C PRO A 108 3.39 -21.51 -7.15
N CYS A 109 2.94 -21.57 -8.41
CA CYS A 109 3.10 -22.76 -9.24
C CYS A 109 4.58 -22.94 -9.58
N GLY A 110 5.27 -23.84 -8.87
CA GLY A 110 6.70 -24.13 -9.08
C GLY A 110 7.41 -24.76 -7.89
N SER A 111 6.89 -24.61 -6.67
CA SER A 111 7.47 -25.24 -5.48
C SER A 111 6.70 -26.50 -5.08
N ILE A 112 6.94 -27.60 -5.82
CA ILE A 112 6.68 -28.94 -5.29
C ILE A 112 7.79 -29.21 -4.27
N GLY A 113 7.59 -28.73 -3.04
CA GLY A 113 8.44 -29.11 -1.92
C GLY A 113 8.10 -30.53 -1.51
N ASN A 114 8.82 -31.51 -2.04
CA ASN A 114 8.80 -32.87 -1.51
C ASN A 114 9.30 -32.81 -0.07
N ARG A 115 8.40 -33.07 0.89
CA ARG A 115 8.74 -33.20 2.30
C ARG A 115 8.88 -34.69 2.59
N THR A 116 10.12 -35.16 2.60
CA THR A 116 10.50 -36.46 3.17
C THR A 116 10.41 -36.39 4.69
#